data_AF-A0A9D9GMS8-F1
#
_entry.id   AF-A0A9D9GMS8-F1
#
_cell.length_a   1.000
_cell.length_b   1.000
_cell.length_c   1.000
_cell.angle_alpha   90.00
_cell.angle_beta   90.00
_cell.angle_gamma   90.00
#
_symmetry.space_group_name_H-M   'P 1'
#
loop_
_entity.id
_entity.type
_entity.pdbx_description
1 polymer ?
#
loop_
_entity_poly.entity_id
_entity_poly.type
_entity_poly.pdbx_seq_one_letter_code
_entity_poly.pdbx_strand_id
1 'polypeptide(L)'
;YGPQGRVVRVPLAMPDMIRDFESFRYGDWRITNFEMEGSAIAGLARHMGHEAGTVCCVIANRHLKNTNTDYKPMIRGLVELSLERMAA
;
A
#
# COMPACT_ATOMS: atom_id res chain seq x y z
N TYR A 1 -8.17 -0.49 11.10
CA TYR A 1 -9.17 -1.57 10.94
C TYR A 1 -10.30 -1.15 10.03
N GLY A 2 -11.32 -0.42 10.51
CA GLY A 2 -12.47 0.01 9.72
C GLY A 2 -12.13 0.78 8.43
N PRO A 3 -11.26 1.81 8.49
CA PRO A 3 -10.78 2.53 7.30
C PRO A 3 -10.03 1.67 6.27
N GLN A 4 -9.71 0.43 6.64
CA GLN A 4 -9.06 -0.55 5.79
C GLN A 4 -9.99 -1.77 5.59
N GLY A 5 -11.31 -1.62 5.67
CA GLY A 5 -12.28 -2.68 5.40
C GLY A 5 -12.34 -3.83 6.43
N ARG A 6 -11.80 -3.66 7.64
CA ARG A 6 -11.91 -4.68 8.71
C ARG A 6 -13.03 -4.33 9.69
N VAL A 7 -14.01 -5.21 9.83
CA VAL A 7 -15.09 -5.08 10.81
C VAL A 7 -14.64 -5.69 12.13
N VAL A 8 -14.77 -4.93 13.22
CA VAL A 8 -14.51 -5.43 14.58
C VAL A 8 -15.79 -5.44 15.41
N ARG A 9 -16.57 -4.35 15.37
CA ARG A 9 -17.88 -4.25 16.06
C ARG A 9 -18.89 -3.42 15.26
N VAL A 10 -18.55 -2.15 15.02
CA VAL A 10 -19.39 -1.22 14.25
C VAL A 10 -19.28 -1.56 12.76
N PRO A 11 -20.40 -1.59 12.01
CA PRO A 11 -20.38 -1.77 10.55
C PRO A 11 -19.52 -0.72 9.85
N LEU A 12 -19.01 -1.07 8.67
CA LEU A 12 -18.22 -0.15 7.85
C LEU A 12 -19.12 0.87 7.18
N ALA A 13 -18.66 2.13 7.12
CA ALA A 13 -19.29 3.15 6.26
C ALA A 13 -19.21 2.79 4.77
N MET A 14 -18.17 2.03 4.38
CA MET A 14 -17.98 1.52 3.02
C MET A 14 -17.79 -0.02 3.06
N PRO A 15 -18.88 -0.80 3.09
CA PRO A 15 -18.81 -2.26 3.20
C PRO A 15 -18.10 -2.94 2.02
N ASP A 16 -18.22 -2.36 0.82
CA ASP A 16 -17.71 -2.93 -0.43
C ASP A 16 -16.32 -2.40 -0.85
N MET A 17 -15.68 -1.57 -0.02
CA MET A 17 -14.42 -0.87 -0.32
C MET A 17 -13.34 -1.75 -0.94
N ILE A 18 -13.15 -2.97 -0.43
CA ILE A 18 -12.12 -3.88 -0.94
C ILE A 18 -12.43 -4.31 -2.39
N ARG A 19 -13.69 -4.64 -2.68
CA ARG A 19 -14.14 -5.02 -4.04
C ARG A 19 -13.98 -3.83 -4.99
N ASP A 20 -14.33 -2.63 -4.52
CA ASP A 20 -14.21 -1.41 -5.32
C ASP A 20 -12.73 -1.14 -5.66
N PHE A 21 -11.81 -1.29 -4.70
CA PHE A 21 -10.38 -1.13 -4.94
C PHE A 21 -9.80 -2.19 -5.88
N GLU A 22 -10.21 -3.46 -5.73
CA GLU A 22 -9.74 -4.55 -6.61
C GLU A 22 -10.23 -4.39 -8.06
N SER A 23 -11.44 -3.86 -8.25
CA SER A 23 -12.04 -3.64 -9.56
C SER A 23 -11.64 -2.32 -10.22
N PHE A 24 -11.14 -1.34 -9.45
CA PHE A 24 -10.75 -0.03 -9.95
C PHE A 24 -9.71 -0.12 -11.07
N ARG A 25 -9.93 0.64 -12.15
CA ARG A 25 -8.98 0.81 -13.25
C ARG A 25 -8.94 2.27 -13.68
N TYR A 26 -7.75 2.76 -14.02
CA TYR A 26 -7.53 4.05 -14.66
C TYR A 26 -6.53 3.87 -15.81
N GLY A 27 -7.05 3.68 -17.02
CA GLY A 27 -6.23 3.15 -18.13
C GLY A 27 -5.65 1.79 -17.74
N ASP A 28 -4.34 1.64 -17.89
CA ASP A 28 -3.61 0.43 -17.49
C ASP A 28 -3.29 0.37 -15.98
N TRP A 29 -3.60 1.42 -15.23
CA TRP A 29 -3.32 1.50 -13.80
C TRP A 29 -4.39 0.79 -12.96
N ARG A 30 -3.94 0.13 -11.89
CA ARG A 30 -4.76 -0.54 -10.88
C ARG A 30 -4.23 -0.25 -9.48
N ILE A 31 -5.09 -0.36 -8.48
CA ILE A 31 -4.67 -0.32 -7.07
C ILE A 31 -3.97 -1.64 -6.75
N THR A 32 -2.74 -1.58 -6.24
CA THR A 32 -1.91 -2.75 -5.91
C THR A 32 -1.74 -2.97 -4.40
N ASN A 33 -1.85 -1.90 -3.63
CA ASN A 33 -1.82 -1.91 -2.17
C ASN A 33 -2.66 -0.75 -1.62
N PHE A 34 -2.82 -0.73 -0.30
CA PHE A 34 -3.28 0.43 0.43
C PHE A 34 -2.64 0.43 1.81
N GLU A 35 -2.03 1.55 2.15
CA GLU A 35 -1.29 1.80 3.38
C GLU A 35 -1.76 3.15 3.96
N MET A 36 -0.97 3.84 4.78
CA MET A 36 -1.47 4.99 5.55
C MET A 36 -0.66 6.28 5.34
N GLU A 37 0.47 6.23 4.64
CA GLU A 37 1.45 7.30 4.59
C GLU A 37 1.67 7.85 3.17
N GLY A 38 1.60 7.01 2.15
CA GLY A 38 2.09 7.31 0.80
C GLY A 38 1.37 8.45 0.10
N SER A 39 0.05 8.58 0.30
CA SER A 39 -0.73 9.69 -0.28
C SER A 39 -0.26 11.07 0.22
N ALA A 40 0.03 11.20 1.51
CA ALA A 40 0.51 12.45 2.10
C ALA A 40 1.94 12.76 1.66
N ILE A 41 2.81 11.74 1.62
CA ILE A 41 4.19 11.88 1.14
C ILE A 41 4.21 12.36 -0.32
N ALA A 42 3.45 11.70 -1.20
CA ALA A 42 3.39 12.07 -2.62
C ALA A 42 2.87 13.50 -2.83
N GLY A 43 1.79 13.88 -2.12
CA GLY A 43 1.22 15.21 -2.20
C GLY A 43 2.19 16.30 -1.71
N LEU A 44 2.75 16.13 -0.51
CA LEU A 44 3.65 17.10 0.09
C LEU A 44 4.95 17.25 -0.70
N ALA A 45 5.58 16.14 -1.11
CA ALA A 45 6.80 16.17 -1.91
C ALA A 45 6.58 16.95 -3.23
N ARG A 46 5.47 16.65 -3.92
CA ARG A 46 5.09 17.35 -5.16
C ARG A 46 4.93 18.85 -4.96
N HIS A 47 4.35 19.28 -3.83
CA HIS A 47 4.16 20.69 -3.49
C HIS A 47 5.46 21.39 -3.08
N MET A 48 6.39 20.67 -2.47
CA MET A 48 7.69 21.20 -2.06
C MET A 48 8.75 21.17 -3.17
N GLY A 49 8.41 20.66 -4.36
CA GLY A 49 9.36 20.54 -5.47
C GLY A 49 10.34 19.37 -5.34
N HIS A 50 9.98 18.35 -4.55
CA HIS A 50 10.76 17.14 -4.36
C HIS A 50 10.23 15.99 -5.22
N GLU A 51 11.14 15.14 -5.69
CA GLU A 51 10.82 13.82 -6.21
C GLU A 51 10.79 12.83 -5.03
N ALA A 52 9.66 12.17 -4.84
CA ALA A 52 9.50 11.17 -3.78
C ALA A 52 8.65 10.00 -4.29
N GLY A 53 8.92 8.83 -3.74
CA GLY A 53 8.17 7.62 -3.98
C GLY A 53 8.05 6.79 -2.71
N THR A 54 7.05 5.91 -2.70
CA THR A 54 6.85 4.94 -1.61
C THR A 54 6.90 3.54 -2.16
N VAL A 55 7.64 2.68 -1.48
CA VAL A 55 7.67 1.24 -1.76
C VAL A 55 7.24 0.48 -0.51
N CYS A 56 6.41 -0.55 -0.68
CA CYS A 56 5.80 -1.26 0.43
C CYS A 56 6.03 -2.76 0.31
N CYS A 57 6.38 -3.40 1.42
CA CYS A 57 6.40 -4.85 1.52
C CYS A 57 4.99 -5.35 1.84
N VAL A 58 4.42 -6.18 0.98
CA VAL A 58 3.10 -6.77 1.21
C VAL A 58 3.22 -7.93 2.21
N ILE A 59 2.80 -7.69 3.45
CA ILE A 59 2.83 -8.71 4.52
C ILE A 59 1.52 -9.47 4.69
N ALA A 60 0.40 -8.88 4.25
CA ALA A 60 -0.93 -9.47 4.34
C ALA A 60 -1.62 -9.36 2.98
N ASN A 61 -1.80 -10.51 2.31
CA ASN A 61 -2.53 -10.57 1.05
C ASN A 61 -3.99 -10.89 1.34
N ARG A 62 -4.87 -9.90 1.11
CA ARG A 62 -6.29 -10.02 1.41
C ARG A 62 -7.05 -10.88 0.40
N HIS A 63 -6.59 -10.87 -0.85
CA HIS A 63 -7.16 -11.69 -1.91
C HIS A 63 -6.89 -13.17 -1.65
N LEU A 64 -5.63 -13.52 -1.38
CA LEU A 64 -5.21 -14.89 -1.07
C LEU A 64 -5.48 -15.31 0.38
N LYS A 65 -5.96 -14.40 1.23
CA LYS A 65 -6.19 -14.60 2.67
C LYS A 65 -4.98 -15.17 3.41
N ASN A 66 -3.78 -14.84 2.97
CA ASN A 66 -2.54 -15.27 3.61
C ASN A 66 -1.85 -14.08 4.27
N THR A 67 -1.03 -14.38 5.26
CA THR A 67 -0.19 -13.39 5.96
C THR A 67 1.15 -14.03 6.19
N ASN A 68 2.22 -13.34 5.81
CA ASN A 68 3.56 -13.77 6.12
C ASN A 68 3.96 -13.11 7.45
N THR A 69 4.20 -13.92 8.47
CA THR A 69 4.66 -13.45 9.79
C THR A 69 6.19 -13.35 9.87
N ASP A 70 6.93 -14.04 9.00
CA ASP A 70 8.38 -13.92 8.85
C ASP A 70 8.74 -13.05 7.63
N TYR A 71 8.28 -11.81 7.64
CA TYR A 71 8.47 -10.85 6.55
C TYR A 71 9.80 -10.09 6.62
N LYS A 72 10.59 -10.27 7.69
CA LYS A 72 11.85 -9.54 7.91
C LYS A 72 12.87 -9.72 6.77
N PRO A 73 13.03 -10.92 6.17
CA PRO A 73 13.91 -11.07 5.01
C PRO A 73 13.46 -10.25 3.80
N MET A 74 12.14 -10.18 3.54
CA MET A 74 11.59 -9.38 2.43
C MET A 74 11.79 -7.88 2.66
N ILE A 75 11.69 -7.42 3.90
CA ILE A 75 12.01 -6.02 4.25
C ILE A 75 13.48 -5.70 3.96
N ARG A 76 14.41 -6.60 4.29
CA ARG A 76 15.84 -6.40 3.97
C ARG A 76 16.07 -6.25 2.46
N GLY A 77 15.50 -7.14 1.67
CA GLY A 77 15.57 -7.02 0.21
C GLY A 77 14.90 -5.75 -0.34
N LEU A 78 13.81 -5.29 0.28
CA LEU A 78 13.17 -4.02 -0.10
C LEU A 78 14.06 -2.81 0.20
N VAL A 79 14.78 -2.81 1.33
CA VAL A 79 15.74 -1.75 1.68
C VAL A 79 16.88 -1.71 0.67
N GLU A 80 17.48 -2.86 0.36
CA GLU A 80 18.53 -2.97 -0.66
C GLU A 80 18.06 -2.45 -2.02
N LEU A 81 16.91 -2.92 -2.50
CA LEU A 81 16.29 -2.44 -3.74
C LEU A 81 16.05 -0.92 -3.71
N SER A 82 15.59 -0.37 -2.60
CA SER A 82 15.31 1.07 -2.49
C SER A 82 16.59 1.89 -2.60
N LEU A 83 17.65 1.47 -1.91
CA LEU A 83 18.95 2.15 -1.93
C LEU A 83 19.58 2.09 -3.33
N GLU A 84 19.52 0.93 -3.98
CA GLU A 84 20.02 0.77 -5.35
C GLU A 84 19.30 1.70 -6.34
N ARG A 85 17.97 1.83 -6.22
CA ARG A 85 17.17 2.70 -7.10
C ARG A 85 17.35 4.19 -6.83
N MET A 86 17.72 4.57 -5.61
CA MET A 86 18.02 5.97 -5.26
C MET A 86 19.44 6.39 -5.66
N ALA A 87 20.36 5.44 -5.76
CA ALA A 87 21.75 5.70 -6.13
C ALA A 87 22.00 5.69 -7.66
N ALA A 88 21.07 5.13 -8.43
CA ALA A 88 21.10 5.10 -9.90
C ALA A 88 20.58 6.41 -10.50
#